data_AF-A0A7X5ZXF1-F1
#
_entry.id   AF-A0A7X5ZXF1-F1
#
_cell.length_a   1.000
_cell.length_b   1.000
_cell.length_c   1.000
_cell.angle_alpha   90.00
_cell.angle_beta   90.00
_cell.angle_gamma   90.00
#
_symmetry.space_group_name_H-M   'P 1'
#
loop_
_entity.id
_entity.type
_entity.pdbx_description
1 polymer ?
#
loop_
_entity_poly.entity_id
_entity_poly.type
_entity_poly.pdbx_seq_one_letter_code
_entity_poly.pdbx_strand_id
1 'polypeptide(L)'
;MKTALLAATAIAAATFSAPMPAYAGNDPFVGEIMLFPVRYCPDGWVEADGRLLPIRNYQVLFTLLGNSYGGDGRTDFALPDLRKVIPAAATDPQKQLRYCIAVRGDYPRHP
;
A
#
# COMPACT_ATOMS: atom_id res chain seq x y z
N MET A 1 32.27 66.82 -17.44
CA MET A 1 30.88 66.75 -17.96
C MET A 1 30.87 65.55 -18.91
N LYS A 2 30.22 64.39 -18.75
CA LYS A 2 29.04 63.87 -18.02
C LYS A 2 29.28 62.33 -17.91
N THR A 3 29.25 61.66 -16.76
CA THR A 3 28.10 60.89 -16.18
C THR A 3 27.27 60.13 -17.22
N ALA A 4 26.82 58.87 -17.10
CA ALA A 4 26.93 57.79 -16.12
C ALA A 4 26.15 56.56 -16.68
N LEU A 5 26.12 55.47 -15.90
CA LEU A 5 25.10 54.42 -15.78
C LEU A 5 25.31 53.03 -16.42
N LEU A 6 25.31 52.08 -15.48
CA LEU A 6 25.28 50.63 -15.54
C LEU A 6 23.99 50.08 -16.18
N ALA A 7 24.08 48.91 -16.79
CA ALA A 7 22.96 47.98 -16.87
C ALA A 7 23.48 46.56 -16.60
N ALA A 8 23.28 46.09 -15.38
CA ALA A 8 23.51 44.72 -14.97
C ALA A 8 22.43 43.82 -15.59
N THR A 9 22.83 42.92 -16.48
CA THR A 9 21.95 41.82 -16.91
C THR A 9 22.07 40.69 -15.91
N ALA A 10 21.13 40.65 -14.97
CA ALA A 10 20.94 39.50 -14.11
C ALA A 10 20.52 38.30 -14.99
N ILE A 11 21.34 37.26 -15.03
CA ILE A 11 20.94 35.94 -15.53
C ILE A 11 19.92 35.42 -14.51
N ALA A 12 18.63 35.50 -14.84
CA ALA A 12 17.61 34.78 -14.11
C ALA A 12 17.85 33.28 -14.36
N ALA A 13 18.65 32.65 -13.49
CA ALA A 13 18.66 31.20 -13.36
C ALA A 13 17.28 30.81 -12.82
N ALA A 14 16.35 30.58 -13.73
CA ALA A 14 15.10 29.92 -13.40
C ALA A 14 15.46 28.53 -12.90
N THR A 15 15.57 28.38 -11.58
CA THR A 15 15.59 27.09 -10.93
C THR A 15 14.23 26.45 -11.20
N PHE A 16 14.11 25.77 -12.33
CA PHE A 16 13.04 24.82 -12.56
C PHE A 16 13.26 23.70 -11.53
N SER A 17 12.68 23.87 -10.34
CA SER A 17 12.34 22.72 -9.51
C SER A 17 11.31 21.94 -10.30
N ALA A 18 11.76 21.01 -11.14
CA ALA A 18 10.87 19.97 -11.63
C ALA A 18 10.21 19.35 -10.39
N PRO A 19 8.88 19.21 -10.34
CA PRO A 19 8.29 18.41 -9.27
C PRO A 19 8.94 17.04 -9.39
N MET A 20 9.69 16.62 -8.36
CA MET A 20 10.09 15.23 -8.30
C MET A 20 8.79 14.45 -8.38
N PRO A 21 8.58 13.58 -9.39
CA PRO A 21 7.43 12.72 -9.36
C PRO A 21 7.53 11.97 -8.04
N ALA A 22 6.52 12.10 -7.19
CA ALA A 22 6.37 11.22 -6.06
C ALA A 22 6.19 9.83 -6.66
N TYR A 23 7.29 9.08 -6.80
CA TYR A 23 7.19 7.64 -6.88
C TYR A 23 6.64 7.24 -5.52
N ALA A 24 5.32 7.14 -5.41
CA ALA A 24 4.77 6.13 -4.53
C ALA A 24 5.51 4.86 -4.95
N GLY A 25 6.29 4.27 -4.04
CA GLY A 25 6.98 3.01 -4.31
C GLY A 25 5.99 2.08 -4.98
N ASN A 26 6.37 1.53 -6.14
CA ASN A 26 5.42 0.83 -6.99
C ASN A 26 4.91 -0.48 -6.34
N ASP A 27 5.53 -0.87 -5.21
CA ASP A 27 5.19 -2.02 -4.40
C ASP A 27 4.36 -1.59 -3.18
N PRO A 28 3.29 -2.33 -2.84
CA PRO A 28 2.48 -2.06 -1.65
C PRO A 28 3.28 -2.29 -0.37
N PHE A 29 2.80 -1.82 0.77
CA PHE A 29 3.33 -2.28 2.05
C PHE A 29 2.78 -3.67 2.38
N VAL A 30 3.61 -4.56 2.94
CA VAL A 30 3.11 -5.84 3.48
C VAL A 30 2.08 -5.54 4.56
N GLY A 31 0.94 -6.23 4.52
CA GLY A 31 -0.18 -6.00 5.43
C GLY A 31 -1.12 -4.87 5.02
N GLU A 32 -0.83 -4.14 3.93
CA GLU A 32 -1.76 -3.18 3.34
C GLU A 32 -3.06 -3.88 2.92
N ILE A 33 -4.20 -3.24 3.19
CA ILE A 33 -5.53 -3.75 2.83
C ILE A 33 -6.15 -2.82 1.80
N MET A 34 -6.51 -3.36 0.65
CA MET A 34 -7.17 -2.62 -0.43
C MET A 34 -8.44 -3.31 -0.90
N LEU A 35 -9.40 -2.52 -1.37
CA LEU A 35 -10.63 -2.99 -1.98
C LEU A 35 -10.44 -3.10 -3.49
N PHE A 36 -10.67 -4.29 -4.05
CA PHE A 36 -10.52 -4.54 -5.49
C PHE A 36 -11.86 -4.91 -6.14
N PRO A 37 -12.14 -4.43 -7.37
CA PRO A 37 -13.31 -4.83 -8.16
C PRO A 37 -13.05 -6.13 -8.95
N VAL A 38 -12.57 -7.17 -8.26
CA VAL A 38 -12.07 -8.42 -8.87
C VAL A 38 -12.74 -9.65 -8.28
N ARG A 39 -12.75 -10.74 -9.04
CA ARG A 39 -13.22 -12.04 -8.54
C ARG A 39 -12.22 -12.68 -7.57
N TYR A 40 -10.93 -12.49 -7.83
CA TYR A 40 -9.79 -13.05 -7.11
C TYR A 40 -8.73 -11.98 -6.88
N CYS A 41 -8.01 -12.05 -5.76
CA CYS A 41 -6.95 -11.09 -5.46
C CYS A 41 -5.78 -11.25 -6.44
N PRO A 42 -5.14 -10.14 -6.88
CA PRO A 42 -3.97 -10.18 -7.76
C PRO A 42 -2.75 -10.86 -7.12
N ASP A 43 -1.73 -11.16 -7.92
CA ASP A 43 -0.50 -11.76 -7.42
C ASP A 43 0.17 -10.90 -6.33
N GLY A 44 0.61 -11.54 -5.25
CA GLY A 44 1.14 -10.84 -4.08
C GLY A 44 0.08 -10.30 -3.11
N TRP A 45 -1.19 -10.58 -3.39
CA TRP A 45 -2.31 -10.30 -2.52
C TRP A 45 -3.09 -11.59 -2.23
N VAL A 46 -3.77 -11.62 -1.09
CA VAL A 46 -4.70 -12.69 -0.73
C VAL A 46 -5.97 -12.08 -0.18
N GLU A 47 -7.08 -12.79 -0.27
CA GLU A 47 -8.35 -12.30 0.27
C GLU A 47 -8.29 -12.23 1.80
N ALA A 48 -8.76 -11.12 2.37
CA ALA A 48 -8.92 -10.96 3.81
C ALA A 48 -10.21 -11.68 4.26
N ASP A 49 -10.18 -13.02 4.29
CA ASP A 49 -11.33 -13.90 4.56
C ASP A 49 -11.25 -14.70 5.87
N GLY A 50 -10.28 -14.40 6.74
CA GLY A 50 -10.11 -15.12 8.00
C GLY A 50 -9.37 -16.46 7.90
N ARG A 51 -8.85 -16.84 6.71
CA ARG A 51 -8.15 -18.12 6.57
C ARG A 51 -6.85 -18.17 7.40
N LEU A 52 -6.46 -19.38 7.78
CA LEU A 52 -5.15 -19.65 8.36
C LEU A 52 -4.07 -19.69 7.29
N LEU A 53 -2.95 -19.03 7.55
CA LEU A 53 -1.75 -19.04 6.72
C LEU A 53 -0.56 -19.63 7.48
N PRO A 54 0.27 -20.47 6.82
CA PRO A 54 1.47 -21.01 7.45
C PRO A 54 2.53 -19.92 7.62
N ILE A 55 3.01 -19.72 8.85
CA ILE A 55 4.00 -18.68 9.18
C ILE A 55 5.24 -18.82 8.29
N ARG A 56 5.71 -20.05 8.05
CA ARG A 56 6.89 -20.35 7.22
C ARG A 56 6.89 -19.69 5.83
N ASN A 57 5.72 -19.42 5.25
CA ASN A 57 5.60 -18.81 3.92
C ASN A 57 5.30 -17.30 3.97
N TYR A 58 4.90 -16.78 5.13
CA TYR A 58 4.39 -15.41 5.30
C TYR A 58 4.99 -14.74 6.55
N GLN A 59 6.26 -15.00 6.83
CA GLN A 59 6.97 -14.50 8.02
C GLN A 59 6.86 -12.98 8.17
N VAL A 60 7.04 -12.23 7.08
CA VAL A 60 6.97 -10.76 7.10
C VAL A 60 5.57 -10.29 7.51
N LEU A 61 4.52 -10.85 6.92
CA LEU A 61 3.15 -10.51 7.30
C LEU A 61 2.85 -10.89 8.76
N PHE A 62 3.36 -12.05 9.21
CA PHE A 62 3.21 -12.48 10.61
C PHE A 62 3.88 -11.51 11.59
N THR A 63 5.05 -10.94 11.26
CA THR A 63 5.70 -9.94 12.15
C THR A 63 4.84 -8.68 12.35
N LEU A 64 3.90 -8.39 11.44
CA LEU A 64 2.99 -7.25 11.54
C LEU A 64 1.69 -7.61 12.26
N LEU A 65 1.08 -8.76 11.94
CA LEU A 65 -0.24 -9.13 12.46
C LEU A 65 -0.19 -9.95 13.75
N GLY A 66 0.90 -10.70 13.97
CA GLY A 66 0.95 -11.77 14.96
C GLY A 66 -0.15 -12.80 14.75
N ASN A 67 -0.72 -13.31 15.85
CA ASN A 67 -1.88 -14.18 15.86
C ASN A 67 -3.17 -13.45 16.29
N SER A 68 -3.22 -12.12 16.11
CA SER A 68 -4.31 -11.27 16.59
C SER A 68 -5.69 -11.65 16.05
N TYR A 69 -5.73 -12.30 14.88
CA TYR A 69 -6.97 -12.76 14.24
C TYR A 69 -7.23 -14.27 14.42
N GLY A 70 -6.36 -14.98 15.16
CA GLY A 70 -6.41 -16.42 15.36
C GLY A 70 -5.16 -17.16 14.87
N GLY A 71 -5.24 -18.49 14.90
CA GLY A 71 -4.10 -19.39 14.70
C GLY A 71 -3.32 -19.66 15.98
N ASP A 72 -2.35 -20.55 15.91
CA ASP A 72 -1.54 -20.99 17.06
C ASP A 72 -0.36 -20.05 17.37
N GLY A 73 0.00 -19.16 16.44
CA GLY A 73 1.14 -18.24 16.56
C GLY A 73 2.51 -18.92 16.55
N ARG A 74 2.57 -20.22 16.24
CA ARG A 74 3.80 -21.04 16.22
C ARG A 74 4.02 -21.66 14.85
N THR A 75 2.97 -22.17 14.22
CA THR A 75 2.97 -22.76 12.89
C THR A 75 2.09 -21.98 11.92
N ASP A 76 1.01 -21.38 12.40
CA ASP A 76 0.06 -20.60 11.61
C ASP A 76 -0.44 -19.32 12.32
N PHE A 77 -1.09 -18.49 11.53
CA PHE A 77 -1.80 -17.29 11.96
C PHE A 77 -2.99 -17.06 11.05
N ALA A 78 -4.04 -16.42 11.54
CA ALA A 78 -5.19 -16.07 10.72
C ALA A 78 -5.06 -14.67 10.11
N LEU A 79 -5.68 -14.50 8.93
CA LEU A 79 -5.95 -13.19 8.36
C LEU A 79 -7.16 -12.51 9.05
N PRO A 80 -7.36 -11.20 8.87
CA PRO A 80 -8.64 -10.57 9.16
C PRO A 80 -9.75 -11.17 8.28
N ASP A 81 -10.98 -11.29 8.82
CA ASP A 81 -12.18 -11.61 8.02
C ASP A 81 -12.98 -10.33 7.74
N LEU A 82 -12.77 -9.78 6.55
CA LEU A 82 -13.42 -8.55 6.08
C LEU A 82 -14.59 -8.82 5.13
N ARG A 83 -14.98 -10.09 4.91
CA ARG A 83 -16.11 -10.43 4.03
C ARG A 83 -17.45 -9.87 4.53
N LYS A 84 -17.56 -9.63 5.84
CA LYS A 84 -18.75 -9.01 6.46
C LYS A 84 -18.67 -7.49 6.54
N VAL A 85 -17.53 -6.90 6.20
CA VAL A 85 -17.27 -5.45 6.23
C VAL A 85 -17.35 -4.84 4.81
N ILE A 86 -17.76 -5.64 3.83
CA ILE A 86 -17.93 -5.19 2.44
C ILE A 86 -18.88 -3.98 2.43
N PRO A 87 -18.49 -2.85 1.82
CA PRO A 87 -19.34 -1.66 1.76
C PRO A 87 -20.72 -1.99 1.19
N ALA A 88 -21.77 -1.33 1.67
CA ALA A 88 -23.13 -1.53 1.16
C ALA A 88 -23.24 -1.36 -0.37
N ALA A 89 -22.28 -0.68 -1.02
CA ALA A 89 -22.19 -0.59 -2.48
C ALA A 89 -21.85 -1.93 -3.18
N ALA A 90 -21.42 -2.95 -2.45
CA ALA A 90 -21.13 -4.31 -2.94
C ALA A 90 -22.13 -5.37 -2.50
N THR A 91 -23.28 -4.98 -1.94
CA THR A 91 -24.45 -5.86 -1.87
C THR A 91 -25.18 -5.99 -3.21
N ASP A 92 -24.77 -5.20 -4.22
CA ASP A 92 -25.16 -5.43 -5.61
C ASP A 92 -24.55 -6.76 -6.10
N PRO A 93 -25.37 -7.78 -6.44
CA PRO A 93 -24.88 -9.08 -6.91
C PRO A 93 -23.99 -8.99 -8.17
N GLN A 94 -24.06 -7.88 -8.90
CA GLN A 94 -23.26 -7.63 -10.09
C GLN A 94 -21.89 -7.02 -9.76
N LYS A 95 -21.73 -6.40 -8.59
CA LYS A 95 -20.47 -5.74 -8.17
C LYS A 95 -19.67 -6.64 -7.25
N GLN A 96 -18.63 -7.24 -7.81
CA GLN A 96 -17.69 -8.06 -7.05
C GLN A 96 -16.60 -7.17 -6.48
N LEU A 97 -16.82 -6.68 -5.25
CA LEU A 97 -15.78 -6.01 -4.48
C LEU A 97 -15.23 -6.95 -3.40
N ARG A 98 -13.91 -6.93 -3.21
CA ARG A 98 -13.24 -7.83 -2.27
C ARG A 98 -12.07 -7.13 -1.60
N TYR A 99 -11.95 -7.29 -0.28
CA TYR A 99 -10.77 -6.84 0.43
C TYR A 99 -9.65 -7.85 0.25
N CYS A 100 -8.52 -7.36 -0.24
CA CYS A 100 -7.29 -8.13 -0.36
C CYS A 100 -6.22 -7.51 0.52
N ILE A 101 -5.42 -8.35 1.16
CA ILE A 101 -4.27 -7.97 1.97
C ILE A 101 -2.98 -8.33 1.24
N ALA A 102 -2.02 -7.40 1.21
CA ALA A 102 -0.72 -7.61 0.60
C ALA A 102 0.12 -8.59 1.43
N VAL A 103 0.54 -9.68 0.80
CA VAL A 103 1.44 -10.70 1.39
C VAL A 103 2.90 -10.54 0.94
N ARG A 104 3.14 -9.62 -0.01
CA ARG A 104 4.45 -9.22 -0.51
C ARG A 104 4.48 -7.70 -0.66
N GLY A 105 5.66 -7.11 -0.58
CA GLY A 105 5.84 -5.67 -0.66
C GLY A 105 6.90 -5.15 0.30
N ASP A 106 6.92 -3.83 0.49
CA ASP A 106 7.82 -3.17 1.42
C ASP A 106 7.38 -3.39 2.88
N TYR A 107 8.36 -3.57 3.77
CA TYR A 107 8.07 -3.59 5.20
C TYR A 107 7.78 -2.17 5.70
N PRO A 108 6.65 -1.93 6.39
CA PRO A 108 6.29 -0.61 6.89
C PRO A 108 7.25 -0.19 8.02
N ARG A 109 8.27 0.59 7.66
CA ARG A 109 9.20 1.20 8.62
C ARG A 109 8.65 2.57 9.01
N HIS A 110 8.46 2.81 10.30
CA HIS A 110 8.28 4.17 10.79
C HIS A 110 9.56 4.97 10.48
N PRO A 111 9.45 6.21 9.95
CA PRO A 111 10.60 7.09 9.79
C PRO A 111 11.23 7.48 11.13
#